data_AF-A0A202DE99-F1
#
_entry.id   AF-A0A202DE99-F1
#
_cell.length_a   1.000
_cell.length_b   1.000
_cell.length_c   1.000
_cell.angle_alpha   90.00
_cell.angle_beta   90.00
_cell.angle_gamma   90.00
#
_symmetry.space_group_name_H-M   'P 1'
#
loop_
_entity.id
_entity.type
_entity.pdbx_description
1 polymer ?
#
loop_
_entity_poly.entity_id
_entity_poly.type
_entity_poly.pdbx_seq_one_letter_code
_entity_poly.pdbx_strand_id
1 'polypeptide(L)'
;MLKISYKFFYRVLIILFAVCLLFILTKDGKSSKKNIHPISNSLRCSNCEFLNNNLDEYCINCSQKMHDSINDDPSSLHKQSIENKDEFPKRKCFFCSYENNIQDRICINCLKEIVKLTENERKQLRKDNIKKLNVRRKKVDSQIQKSLPFIKMRNIFASYRPLLEKLSELDESIPIKEEHIIKLINEINKVFDFKIYYKLGEDFTLPKVLVKKYNATSERVEFRRIVRIFTILDEFFSAYPKELIRNKIKKIYLVQNYKEKRGSLLGVALSHEKSFLINCKANTYSLRKSDYLLTFHHEFNHLIYYSESSSFGKKDWLKMNPQDFSYQKEAWKNYSITSQEKLNEMGFIRKYGVSALVEDIATFSETLFCRTEKLIKLCKKHKAIKRKTMHLIEWYEKLGVEFKFTNDTWI
;
A
#
# COMPACT_ATOMS: atom_id res chain seq x y z
N MET A 1 -35.37 11.96 -17.23
CA MET A 1 -34.07 12.34 -16.64
C MET A 1 -34.33 13.03 -15.30
N LEU A 2 -34.07 12.36 -14.17
CA LEU A 2 -34.21 12.97 -12.84
C LEU A 2 -32.97 13.80 -12.51
N LYS A 3 -33.12 15.13 -12.49
CA LYS A 3 -32.10 16.06 -11.96
C LYS A 3 -32.08 15.95 -10.44
N ILE A 4 -31.30 15.00 -9.91
CA ILE A 4 -31.03 14.94 -8.47
C ILE A 4 -30.14 16.14 -8.13
N SER A 5 -30.63 17.05 -7.28
CA SER A 5 -29.86 18.22 -6.89
C SER A 5 -28.63 17.81 -6.06
N TYR A 6 -27.50 18.48 -6.28
CA TYR A 6 -26.27 18.30 -5.49
C TYR A 6 -26.51 18.37 -3.98
N LYS A 7 -27.53 19.13 -3.55
CA LYS A 7 -27.94 19.29 -2.15
C LYS A 7 -28.52 17.99 -1.56
N PHE A 8 -29.20 17.18 -2.38
CA PHE A 8 -29.70 15.87 -1.99
C PHE A 8 -28.56 14.87 -1.80
N PHE A 9 -27.61 14.84 -2.74
CA PHE A 9 -26.44 13.96 -2.65
C PHE A 9 -25.58 14.25 -1.41
N TYR A 10 -25.37 15.53 -1.08
CA TYR A 10 -24.61 15.94 0.10
C TYR A 10 -25.29 15.54 1.41
N ARG A 11 -26.63 15.61 1.47
CA ARG A 11 -27.41 15.17 2.64
C ARG A 11 -27.32 13.66 2.84
N VAL A 12 -27.39 12.89 1.75
CA VAL A 12 -27.22 11.42 1.80
C VAL A 12 -25.81 11.06 2.27
N LEU A 13 -24.78 11.79 1.80
CA LEU A 13 -23.40 11.54 2.22
C LEU A 13 -23.16 11.83 3.72
N ILE A 14 -23.76 12.91 4.25
CA ILE A 14 -23.68 13.26 5.67
C ILE A 14 -24.39 12.20 6.52
N ILE A 15 -25.57 11.73 6.08
CA ILE A 15 -26.32 10.66 6.77
C ILE A 15 -25.51 9.36 6.78
N LEU A 16 -24.93 8.96 5.65
CA LEU A 16 -24.09 7.76 5.58
C LEU A 16 -22.84 7.88 6.47
N PHE A 17 -22.23 9.06 6.53
CA PHE A 17 -21.08 9.29 7.41
C PHE A 17 -21.48 9.22 8.89
N ALA A 18 -22.63 9.79 9.27
CA ALA A 18 -23.16 9.70 10.63
C ALA A 18 -23.54 8.26 11.02
N VAL A 19 -24.11 7.48 10.09
CA VAL A 19 -24.44 6.06 10.30
C VAL A 19 -23.16 5.22 10.47
N CYS A 20 -22.13 5.46 9.66
CA CYS A 20 -20.82 4.81 9.84
C CYS A 20 -20.17 5.18 11.18
N LEU A 21 -20.27 6.44 11.60
CA LEU A 21 -19.77 6.88 12.90
C LEU A 21 -20.52 6.18 14.05
N LEU A 22 -21.85 6.11 13.97
CA LEU A 22 -22.69 5.40 14.93
C LEU A 22 -22.33 3.91 14.98
N PHE A 23 -22.12 3.27 13.84
CA PHE A 23 -21.77 1.84 13.76
C PHE A 23 -20.40 1.54 14.37
N ILE A 24 -19.44 2.46 14.22
CA ILE A 24 -18.12 2.38 14.87
C ILE A 24 -18.25 2.56 16.39
N LEU A 25 -19.12 3.48 16.83
CA LEU A 25 -19.34 3.77 18.24
C LEU A 25 -20.17 2.71 18.98
N THR A 26 -20.97 1.90 18.26
CA THR A 26 -21.78 0.83 18.85
C THR A 26 -21.10 -0.54 18.86
N LYS A 27 -19.89 -0.68 18.30
CA LYS A 27 -19.23 -1.99 18.12
C LYS A 27 -18.39 -2.47 19.31
N ASP A 28 -18.43 -1.79 20.45
CA ASP A 28 -17.89 -2.29 21.72
C ASP A 28 -19.02 -2.88 22.58
N GLY A 29 -19.51 -4.04 22.14
CA GLY A 29 -20.58 -4.74 22.83
C GLY A 29 -20.61 -6.22 22.46
N LYS A 30 -19.89 -7.02 23.26
CA LYS A 30 -19.82 -8.50 23.32
C LYS A 30 -18.68 -9.14 22.52
N SER A 31 -17.65 -9.56 23.24
CA SER A 31 -17.02 -10.86 22.98
C SER A 31 -16.60 -11.54 24.28
N SER A 32 -16.59 -12.86 24.18
CA SER A 32 -16.64 -13.88 25.21
C SER A 32 -15.34 -14.11 25.98
N LYS A 33 -15.50 -14.57 27.22
CA LYS A 33 -14.49 -15.13 28.13
C LYS A 33 -13.49 -16.08 27.43
N LYS A 34 -12.19 -15.88 27.66
CA LYS A 34 -11.20 -16.96 27.91
C LYS A 34 -9.93 -16.39 28.58
N ASN A 35 -9.42 -17.17 29.53
CA ASN A 35 -8.35 -16.89 30.49
C ASN A 35 -6.96 -16.70 29.86
N ILE A 36 -6.18 -15.72 30.34
CA ILE A 36 -4.70 -15.72 30.35
C ILE A 36 -4.20 -15.00 31.63
N HIS A 37 -3.19 -15.59 32.29
CA HIS A 37 -2.47 -15.15 33.50
C HIS A 37 -1.50 -13.96 33.24
N PRO A 38 -0.93 -13.31 34.28
CA PRO A 38 -0.59 -11.89 34.25
C PRO A 38 0.79 -11.60 33.65
N ILE A 39 0.87 -10.54 32.85
CA ILE A 39 2.13 -9.87 32.50
C ILE A 39 2.04 -8.42 33.02
N SER A 40 3.21 -7.99 33.48
CA SER A 40 3.58 -6.81 34.24
C SER A 40 3.01 -5.46 33.80
N ASN A 41 2.87 -4.60 34.82
CA ASN A 41 2.43 -3.22 34.78
C ASN A 41 3.17 -2.36 33.73
N SER A 42 2.43 -1.87 32.74
CA SER A 42 2.68 -0.57 32.11
C SER A 42 1.39 -0.01 31.48
N LEU A 43 0.51 0.53 32.31
CA LEU A 43 -0.64 1.31 31.84
C LEU A 43 -0.14 2.69 31.36
N ARG A 44 0.20 2.81 30.08
CA ARG A 44 0.16 4.11 29.39
C ARG A 44 -1.22 4.29 28.77
N CYS A 45 -1.96 5.29 29.27
CA CYS A 45 -3.21 5.76 28.68
C CYS A 45 -2.91 6.44 27.33
N SER A 46 -3.31 5.81 26.23
CA SER A 46 -3.11 6.30 24.86
C SER A 46 -3.92 7.55 24.50
N ASN A 47 -4.78 8.05 25.40
CA ASN A 47 -5.62 9.24 25.16
C ASN A 47 -5.13 10.51 25.86
N CYS A 48 -3.98 10.50 26.54
CA CYS A 48 -3.42 11.69 27.19
C CYS A 48 -2.47 12.52 26.30
N GLU A 49 -2.18 12.12 25.06
CA GLU A 49 -1.38 12.92 24.11
C GLU A 49 -2.10 14.20 23.62
N PHE A 50 -3.32 14.48 24.08
CA PHE A 50 -4.17 15.52 23.51
C PHE A 50 -3.98 16.93 24.09
N LEU A 51 -3.11 17.13 25.09
CA LEU A 51 -2.89 18.45 25.71
C LEU A 51 -1.42 18.70 26.10
N ASN A 52 -0.51 18.69 25.13
CA ASN A 52 0.88 19.08 25.37
C ASN A 52 1.17 20.51 24.88
N ASN A 53 1.48 21.38 25.83
CA ASN A 53 2.73 22.18 25.89
C ASN A 53 2.72 23.28 26.97
N ASN A 54 1.63 23.48 27.73
CA ASN A 54 1.57 24.45 28.85
C ASN A 54 1.21 23.83 30.22
N LEU A 55 1.22 22.50 30.36
CA LEU A 55 0.83 21.79 31.60
C LEU A 55 1.97 21.01 32.27
N ASP A 56 3.16 20.96 31.67
CA ASP A 56 4.28 20.18 32.22
C ASP A 56 4.80 20.76 33.55
N GLU A 57 4.76 22.08 33.74
CA GLU A 57 5.18 22.72 34.99
C GLU A 57 4.20 22.47 36.16
N TYR A 58 2.92 22.22 35.86
CA TYR A 58 1.89 22.00 36.87
C TYR A 58 1.73 20.53 37.27
N CYS A 59 1.96 19.59 36.35
CA CYS A 59 1.98 18.16 36.68
C CYS A 59 3.16 17.77 37.58
N ILE A 60 4.31 18.44 37.42
CA ILE A 60 5.48 18.25 38.30
C ILE A 60 5.15 18.66 39.74
N ASN A 61 4.50 19.80 39.95
CA ASN A 61 4.10 20.26 41.29
C ASN A 61 3.05 19.37 41.99
N CYS A 62 2.19 18.70 41.23
CA CYS A 62 1.23 17.74 41.79
C CYS A 62 1.91 16.41 42.18
N SER A 63 2.90 15.97 41.39
CA SER A 63 3.71 14.79 41.69
C SER A 63 4.62 15.00 42.90
N GLN A 64 5.20 16.20 43.07
CA GLN A 64 6.05 16.56 44.21
C GLN A 64 5.27 16.48 45.55
N LYS A 65 4.05 17.04 45.60
CA LYS A 65 3.20 17.00 46.80
C LYS A 65 2.69 15.60 47.17
N MET A 66 2.58 14.69 46.20
CA MET A 66 2.29 13.27 46.50
C MET A 66 3.53 12.51 46.98
N HIS A 67 4.74 12.95 46.61
CA HIS A 67 5.99 12.33 47.07
C HIS A 67 6.34 12.73 48.52
N ASP A 68 6.02 13.95 48.93
CA ASP A 68 6.31 14.48 50.27
C ASP A 68 5.36 13.96 51.36
N SER A 69 4.28 13.25 51.00
CA SER A 69 3.32 12.65 51.94
C SER A 69 3.50 11.14 52.16
N ILE A 70 4.57 10.55 51.61
CA ILE A 70 4.86 9.10 51.69
C ILE A 70 6.05 8.78 52.62
N ASN A 71 6.74 9.79 53.19
CA ASN A 71 7.84 9.57 54.11
C ASN A 71 7.45 9.92 55.55
N ASP A 72 6.73 9.01 56.21
CA ASP A 72 6.76 8.89 57.67
C ASP A 72 6.93 7.41 58.06
N ASP A 73 8.13 7.15 58.62
CA ASP A 73 8.66 6.04 59.42
C ASP A 73 8.02 4.63 59.35
N PRO A 74 8.68 3.65 58.70
CA PRO A 74 8.34 2.23 58.80
C PRO A 74 9.36 1.49 59.68
N SER A 75 9.36 1.73 60.99
CA SER A 75 10.19 0.96 61.92
C SER A 75 9.52 0.64 63.26
N SER A 76 8.33 0.06 63.27
CA SER A 76 7.95 -0.79 64.40
C SER A 76 6.86 -1.82 64.08
N LEU A 77 7.11 -3.01 64.63
CA LEU A 77 6.19 -4.10 64.96
C LEU A 77 6.12 -5.33 64.05
N HIS A 78 6.24 -6.43 64.78
CA HIS A 78 6.68 -7.77 64.44
C HIS A 78 5.49 -8.72 64.62
N LYS A 79 5.45 -9.80 63.84
CA LYS A 79 4.85 -11.12 64.11
C LYS A 79 3.53 -11.18 64.92
N GLN A 80 2.47 -11.69 64.29
CA GLN A 80 1.81 -12.94 64.70
C GLN A 80 0.75 -13.40 63.68
N SER A 81 0.66 -14.72 63.55
CA SER A 81 -0.32 -15.52 62.81
C SER A 81 -1.74 -15.40 63.38
N ILE A 82 -2.76 -15.56 62.52
CA ILE A 82 -3.92 -16.49 62.64
C ILE A 82 -5.06 -16.03 61.71
N GLU A 83 -5.69 -17.02 61.09
CA GLU A 83 -7.02 -17.08 60.46
C GLU A 83 -7.97 -15.88 60.67
N ASN A 84 -8.51 -15.32 59.58
CA ASN A 84 -9.96 -15.20 59.38
C ASN A 84 -10.35 -14.63 58.00
N LYS A 85 -11.58 -15.00 57.63
CA LYS A 85 -12.34 -14.55 56.46
C LYS A 85 -12.74 -13.08 56.58
N ASP A 86 -13.11 -12.55 55.41
CA ASP A 86 -13.98 -11.39 55.15
C ASP A 86 -13.38 -9.97 55.21
N GLU A 87 -13.77 -9.21 54.18
CA GLU A 87 -13.68 -7.76 53.99
C GLU A 87 -12.32 -7.10 53.65
N PHE A 88 -12.11 -6.90 52.34
CA PHE A 88 -11.23 -5.83 51.85
C PHE A 88 -11.88 -4.45 52.11
N PRO A 89 -11.17 -3.47 52.70
CA PRO A 89 -11.69 -2.12 52.83
C PRO A 89 -11.70 -1.46 51.45
N LYS A 90 -12.90 -1.16 50.94
CA LYS A 90 -13.10 -0.24 49.82
C LYS A 90 -12.62 1.16 50.23
N ARG A 91 -11.37 1.51 49.93
CA ARG A 91 -10.94 2.92 49.91
C ARG A 91 -11.66 3.60 48.74
N LYS A 92 -12.79 4.27 49.04
CA LYS A 92 -13.44 5.22 48.12
C LYS A 92 -12.50 6.41 47.90
N CYS A 93 -11.98 6.55 46.68
CA CYS A 93 -11.38 7.80 46.23
C CYS A 93 -12.50 8.84 46.10
N PHE A 94 -12.38 9.95 46.81
CA PHE A 94 -13.44 10.96 47.00
C PHE A 94 -13.71 11.85 45.76
N PHE A 95 -13.11 11.57 44.61
CA PHE A 95 -13.11 12.50 43.45
C PHE A 95 -13.51 11.91 42.09
N CYS A 96 -14.07 10.71 42.03
CA CYS A 96 -14.59 10.20 40.77
C CYS A 96 -15.81 9.28 40.97
N SER A 97 -16.98 9.87 41.14
CA SER A 97 -18.24 9.18 40.89
C SER A 97 -18.48 9.16 39.38
N TYR A 98 -18.42 7.96 38.82
CA TYR A 98 -18.62 7.61 37.42
C TYR A 98 -20.12 7.67 37.07
N GLU A 99 -20.53 8.57 36.18
CA GLU A 99 -21.74 8.37 35.37
C GLU A 99 -21.50 8.76 33.91
N ASN A 100 -22.12 7.98 33.03
CA ASN A 100 -21.80 7.80 31.63
C ASN A 100 -22.42 8.88 30.74
N ASN A 101 -21.59 9.77 30.18
CA ASN A 101 -21.84 10.38 28.87
C ASN A 101 -20.53 10.95 28.29
N ILE A 102 -20.18 10.55 27.07
CA ILE A 102 -18.93 10.95 26.39
C ILE A 102 -18.95 12.43 25.94
N GLN A 103 -20.12 13.10 25.95
CA GLN A 103 -20.22 14.50 25.55
C GLN A 103 -19.71 15.51 26.58
N ASP A 104 -19.53 15.14 27.86
CA ASP A 104 -19.16 16.08 28.93
C ASP A 104 -17.90 15.69 29.70
N ARG A 105 -16.80 15.40 29.00
CA ARG A 105 -15.48 15.25 29.64
C ARG A 105 -14.56 16.41 29.33
N ILE A 106 -14.97 17.62 29.69
CA ILE A 106 -14.01 18.67 30.03
C ILE A 106 -13.72 18.48 31.52
N CYS A 107 -12.48 18.12 31.86
CA CYS A 107 -12.06 17.99 33.25
C CYS A 107 -12.47 19.25 34.03
N ILE A 108 -13.07 19.10 35.22
CA ILE A 108 -13.48 20.22 36.07
C ILE A 108 -12.32 21.20 36.29
N ASN A 109 -11.07 20.71 36.32
CA ASN A 109 -9.89 21.57 36.41
C ASN A 109 -9.63 22.35 35.10
N CYS A 110 -9.86 21.76 33.93
CA CYS A 110 -9.83 22.50 32.67
C CYS A 110 -10.93 23.56 32.59
N LEU A 111 -12.14 23.25 33.08
CA LEU A 111 -13.23 24.25 33.18
C LEU A 111 -12.85 25.39 34.13
N LYS A 112 -12.28 25.08 35.30
CA LYS A 112 -11.83 26.10 36.27
C LYS A 112 -10.73 27.00 35.69
N GLU A 113 -9.78 26.46 34.96
CA GLU A 113 -8.73 27.26 34.31
C GLU A 113 -9.28 28.08 33.13
N ILE A 114 -10.21 27.54 32.34
CA ILE A 114 -10.91 28.31 31.28
C ILE A 114 -11.73 29.46 31.88
N VAL A 115 -12.34 29.25 33.05
CA VAL A 115 -13.08 30.29 33.77
C VAL A 115 -12.16 31.41 34.25
N LYS A 116 -10.90 31.12 34.60
CA LYS A 116 -9.88 32.11 34.98
C LYS A 116 -9.28 32.89 33.80
N LEU A 117 -9.39 32.39 32.57
CA LEU A 117 -8.92 33.12 31.39
C LEU A 117 -9.71 34.41 31.20
N THR A 118 -8.99 35.50 30.93
CA THR A 118 -9.56 36.74 30.43
C THR A 118 -10.25 36.51 29.08
N GLU A 119 -11.18 37.40 28.73
CA GLU A 119 -11.89 37.32 27.45
C GLU A 119 -10.93 37.35 26.23
N ASN A 120 -9.79 38.04 26.37
CA ASN A 120 -8.75 38.08 25.35
C ASN A 120 -8.03 36.74 25.19
N GLU A 121 -7.70 36.06 26.29
CA GLU A 121 -7.07 34.74 26.25
C GLU A 121 -8.03 33.68 25.69
N ARG A 122 -9.32 33.73 26.04
CA ARG A 122 -10.33 32.84 25.44
C ARG A 122 -10.47 33.07 23.93
N LYS A 123 -10.46 34.32 23.48
CA LYS A 123 -10.47 34.66 22.04
C LYS A 123 -9.22 34.14 21.33
N GLN A 124 -8.05 34.25 21.95
CA GLN A 124 -6.81 33.74 21.39
C GLN A 124 -6.81 32.21 21.29
N LEU A 125 -7.23 31.51 22.36
CA LEU A 125 -7.36 30.05 22.36
C LEU A 125 -8.32 29.55 21.27
N ARG A 126 -9.45 30.24 21.06
CA ARG A 126 -10.38 29.94 19.96
C ARG A 126 -9.71 30.12 18.59
N LYS A 127 -8.98 31.23 18.38
CA LYS A 127 -8.23 31.46 17.13
C LYS A 127 -7.21 30.36 16.87
N ASP A 128 -6.47 29.94 17.89
CA ASP A 128 -5.45 28.90 17.78
C ASP A 128 -6.07 27.52 17.50
N ASN A 129 -7.19 27.19 18.15
CA ASN A 129 -7.94 25.97 17.86
C ASN A 129 -8.51 25.96 16.44
N ILE A 130 -9.07 27.08 15.97
CA ILE A 130 -9.52 27.24 14.57
C ILE A 130 -8.34 27.06 13.61
N LYS A 131 -7.17 27.64 13.91
CA LYS A 131 -5.95 27.48 13.10
C LYS A 131 -5.52 26.01 13.04
N LYS A 132 -5.46 25.30 14.18
CA LYS A 132 -5.14 23.86 14.26
C LYS A 132 -6.14 23.01 13.48
N LEU A 133 -7.44 23.27 13.62
CA LEU A 133 -8.50 22.59 12.87
C LEU A 133 -8.38 22.83 11.37
N ASN A 134 -8.06 24.05 10.95
CA ASN A 134 -7.84 24.38 9.54
C ASN A 134 -6.61 23.67 8.96
N VAL A 135 -5.51 23.53 9.72
CA VAL A 135 -4.35 22.73 9.29
C VAL A 135 -4.73 21.26 9.13
N ARG A 136 -5.45 20.69 10.10
CA ARG A 136 -5.93 19.28 10.03
C ARG A 136 -6.89 19.08 8.85
N ARG A 137 -7.85 19.98 8.66
CA ARG A 137 -8.79 19.96 7.53
C ARG A 137 -8.03 20.02 6.20
N LYS A 138 -7.06 20.92 6.03
CA LYS A 138 -6.22 20.98 4.82
C LYS A 138 -5.47 19.66 4.58
N LYS A 139 -4.99 19.00 5.64
CA LYS A 139 -4.34 17.67 5.53
C LYS A 139 -5.32 16.59 5.08
N VAL A 140 -6.52 16.55 5.66
CA VAL A 140 -7.59 15.60 5.28
C VAL A 140 -8.08 15.87 3.85
N ASP A 141 -8.36 17.12 3.50
CA ASP A 141 -8.79 17.52 2.15
C ASP A 141 -7.71 17.15 1.13
N SER A 142 -6.43 17.35 1.44
CA SER A 142 -5.31 16.90 0.59
C SER A 142 -5.28 15.38 0.44
N GLN A 143 -5.51 14.61 1.51
CA GLN A 143 -5.59 13.15 1.43
C GLN A 143 -6.79 12.69 0.59
N ILE A 144 -7.98 13.26 0.80
CA ILE A 144 -9.19 12.96 0.01
C ILE A 144 -8.94 13.27 -1.47
N GLN A 145 -8.36 14.43 -1.79
CA GLN A 145 -8.03 14.79 -3.18
C GLN A 145 -7.02 13.82 -3.81
N LYS A 146 -6.04 13.31 -3.04
CA LYS A 146 -5.11 12.25 -3.50
C LYS A 146 -5.82 10.91 -3.70
N SER A 147 -6.85 10.59 -2.91
CA SER A 147 -7.59 9.33 -2.99
C SER A 147 -8.73 9.34 -4.03
N LEU A 148 -9.29 10.50 -4.38
CA LEU A 148 -10.44 10.63 -5.28
C LEU A 148 -10.23 9.95 -6.65
N PRO A 149 -9.04 10.04 -7.28
CA PRO A 149 -8.77 9.32 -8.53
C PRO A 149 -8.79 7.80 -8.39
N PHE A 150 -8.33 7.25 -7.26
CA PHE A 150 -8.40 5.81 -6.98
C PHE A 150 -9.83 5.34 -6.80
N ILE A 151 -10.66 6.14 -6.12
CA ILE A 151 -12.10 5.86 -5.99
C ILE A 151 -12.73 5.87 -7.38
N LYS A 152 -12.41 6.87 -8.21
CA LYS A 152 -12.91 6.93 -9.60
C LYS A 152 -12.47 5.73 -10.43
N MET A 153 -11.21 5.31 -10.32
CA MET A 153 -10.68 4.14 -11.02
C MET A 153 -11.36 2.85 -10.54
N ARG A 154 -11.45 2.63 -9.23
CA ARG A 154 -12.18 1.50 -8.65
C ARG A 154 -13.63 1.50 -9.08
N ASN A 155 -14.28 2.66 -9.17
CA ASN A 155 -15.66 2.75 -9.66
C ASN A 155 -15.76 2.45 -11.16
N ILE A 156 -14.79 2.87 -11.99
CA ILE A 156 -14.72 2.48 -13.40
C ILE A 156 -14.58 0.97 -13.49
N PHE A 157 -13.51 0.39 -12.92
CA PHE A 157 -13.32 -1.06 -12.99
C PHE A 157 -14.46 -1.82 -12.32
N ALA A 158 -15.03 -1.36 -11.20
CA ALA A 158 -16.21 -1.98 -10.59
C ALA A 158 -17.45 -1.90 -11.48
N SER A 159 -17.67 -0.78 -12.19
CA SER A 159 -18.78 -0.65 -13.15
C SER A 159 -18.63 -1.58 -14.35
N TYR A 160 -17.39 -1.86 -14.76
CA TYR A 160 -17.08 -2.81 -15.81
C TYR A 160 -16.86 -4.23 -15.29
N ARG A 161 -16.68 -4.44 -13.98
CA ARG A 161 -16.28 -5.74 -13.41
C ARG A 161 -17.29 -6.84 -13.72
N PRO A 162 -18.61 -6.65 -13.55
CA PRO A 162 -19.57 -7.66 -13.95
C PRO A 162 -19.48 -7.99 -15.44
N LEU A 163 -19.20 -6.99 -16.29
CA LEU A 163 -18.98 -7.21 -17.72
C LEU A 163 -17.68 -7.96 -17.96
N LEU A 164 -16.57 -7.57 -17.32
CA LEU A 164 -15.25 -8.19 -17.48
C LEU A 164 -15.23 -9.63 -16.96
N GLU A 165 -15.83 -9.90 -15.81
CA GLU A 165 -15.98 -11.23 -15.20
C GLU A 165 -16.82 -12.12 -16.11
N LYS A 166 -18.01 -11.65 -16.51
CA LYS A 166 -18.85 -12.34 -17.48
C LYS A 166 -18.07 -12.62 -18.77
N LEU A 167 -17.43 -11.62 -19.38
CA LEU A 167 -16.64 -11.79 -20.60
C LEU A 167 -15.41 -12.70 -20.44
N SER A 168 -14.89 -12.87 -19.21
CA SER A 168 -13.78 -13.78 -18.93
C SER A 168 -14.21 -15.23 -18.70
N GLU A 169 -15.47 -15.45 -18.32
CA GLU A 169 -16.07 -16.76 -18.04
C GLU A 169 -16.88 -17.29 -19.24
N LEU A 170 -17.29 -16.41 -20.14
CA LEU A 170 -18.17 -16.78 -21.26
C LEU A 170 -17.45 -17.63 -22.32
N ASP A 171 -18.22 -18.60 -22.82
CA ASP A 171 -17.96 -19.39 -24.02
C ASP A 171 -17.52 -18.50 -25.20
N GLU A 172 -16.63 -19.04 -26.02
CA GLU A 172 -16.12 -18.41 -27.23
C GLU A 172 -17.21 -18.11 -28.27
N SER A 173 -18.46 -18.42 -28.01
CA SER A 173 -19.60 -18.11 -28.86
C SER A 173 -20.17 -16.69 -28.69
N ILE A 174 -19.92 -15.98 -27.58
CA ILE A 174 -20.61 -14.70 -27.33
C ILE A 174 -19.86 -13.50 -27.94
N PRO A 175 -20.47 -12.74 -28.86
CA PRO A 175 -19.82 -11.61 -29.52
C PRO A 175 -19.61 -10.44 -28.54
N ILE A 176 -18.37 -9.96 -28.44
CA ILE A 176 -18.03 -8.73 -27.70
C ILE A 176 -18.08 -7.57 -28.68
N LYS A 177 -18.94 -6.59 -28.43
CA LYS A 177 -18.97 -5.36 -29.23
C LYS A 177 -17.74 -4.51 -28.95
N GLU A 178 -17.01 -4.16 -30.00
CA GLU A 178 -15.79 -3.34 -29.96
C GLU A 178 -16.00 -1.99 -29.26
N GLU A 179 -17.18 -1.39 -29.40
CA GLU A 179 -17.56 -0.11 -28.77
C GLU A 179 -17.40 -0.09 -27.24
N HIS A 180 -17.65 -1.22 -26.56
CA HIS A 180 -17.47 -1.32 -25.11
C HIS A 180 -16.00 -1.25 -24.71
N ILE A 181 -15.12 -1.85 -25.52
CA ILE A 181 -13.68 -1.87 -25.28
C ILE A 181 -13.07 -0.49 -25.53
N ILE A 182 -13.48 0.17 -26.62
CA ILE A 182 -13.09 1.55 -26.92
C ILE A 182 -13.47 2.47 -25.76
N LYS A 183 -14.70 2.35 -25.26
CA LYS A 183 -15.18 3.15 -24.12
C LYS A 183 -14.34 2.91 -22.87
N LEU A 184 -14.07 1.65 -22.52
CA LEU A 184 -13.21 1.30 -21.37
C LEU A 184 -11.79 1.88 -21.53
N ILE A 185 -11.17 1.73 -22.70
CA ILE A 185 -9.84 2.27 -23.00
C ILE A 185 -9.81 3.78 -22.84
N ASN A 186 -10.81 4.49 -23.35
CA ASN A 186 -10.89 5.94 -23.23
C ASN A 186 -11.01 6.40 -21.77
N GLU A 187 -11.77 5.68 -20.93
CA GLU A 187 -11.85 5.97 -19.51
C GLU A 187 -10.51 5.72 -18.80
N ILE A 188 -9.82 4.61 -19.09
CA ILE A 188 -8.48 4.31 -18.53
C ILE A 188 -7.48 5.39 -18.95
N ASN A 189 -7.40 5.71 -20.25
CA ASN A 189 -6.52 6.73 -20.79
C ASN A 189 -6.77 8.09 -20.12
N LYS A 190 -8.04 8.46 -19.89
CA LYS A 190 -8.42 9.70 -19.21
C LYS A 190 -8.01 9.71 -17.73
N VAL A 191 -8.11 8.58 -17.03
CA VAL A 191 -7.72 8.49 -15.62
C VAL A 191 -6.22 8.65 -15.46
N PHE A 192 -5.43 7.91 -16.24
CA PHE A 192 -3.98 7.80 -16.03
C PHE A 192 -3.12 8.68 -16.92
N ASP A 193 -3.71 9.36 -17.91
CA ASP A 193 -2.98 10.26 -18.82
C ASP A 193 -1.85 9.54 -19.60
N PHE A 194 -2.17 8.33 -20.07
CA PHE A 194 -1.38 7.56 -21.03
C PHE A 194 -2.30 7.03 -22.15
N LYS A 195 -1.71 6.44 -23.20
CA LYS A 195 -2.44 5.81 -24.30
C LYS A 195 -2.24 4.31 -24.35
N ILE A 196 -3.32 3.55 -24.43
CA ILE A 196 -3.28 2.12 -24.77
C ILE A 196 -3.52 1.96 -26.26
N TYR A 197 -2.59 1.30 -26.94
CA TYR A 197 -2.62 0.98 -28.35
C TYR A 197 -2.86 -0.52 -28.52
N TYR A 198 -3.82 -0.91 -29.36
CA TYR A 198 -4.20 -2.32 -29.53
C TYR A 198 -4.55 -2.70 -30.98
N LYS A 199 -4.82 -1.72 -31.86
CA LYS A 199 -4.97 -1.98 -33.30
C LYS A 199 -3.67 -1.70 -34.04
N LEU A 200 -2.87 -2.74 -34.25
CA LEU A 200 -1.68 -2.63 -35.08
C LEU A 200 -2.07 -2.29 -36.53
N GLY A 201 -1.41 -1.31 -37.13
CA GLY A 201 -1.68 -0.79 -38.48
C GLY A 201 -2.64 0.40 -38.50
N GLU A 202 -3.71 0.36 -37.69
CA GLU A 202 -4.69 1.46 -37.59
C GLU A 202 -4.25 2.50 -36.53
N ASP A 203 -4.03 2.08 -35.29
CA ASP A 203 -3.73 2.99 -34.18
C ASP A 203 -2.23 3.28 -34.06
N PHE A 204 -1.39 2.31 -34.43
CA PHE A 204 0.06 2.40 -34.32
C PHE A 204 0.79 1.40 -35.21
N THR A 205 2.06 1.70 -35.47
CA THR A 205 3.05 0.72 -35.92
C THR A 205 3.95 0.33 -34.76
N LEU A 206 4.51 -0.88 -34.80
CA LEU A 206 5.52 -1.28 -33.82
C LEU A 206 6.61 -0.21 -33.72
N PRO A 207 7.06 0.15 -32.50
CA PRO A 207 8.13 1.13 -32.30
C PRO A 207 9.32 0.83 -33.21
N LYS A 208 9.80 1.85 -33.93
CA LYS A 208 10.85 1.70 -34.96
C LYS A 208 12.10 1.00 -34.44
N VAL A 209 12.43 1.22 -33.16
CA VAL A 209 13.56 0.55 -32.50
C VAL A 209 13.38 -0.97 -32.43
N LEU A 210 12.15 -1.46 -32.18
CA LEU A 210 11.86 -2.90 -32.14
C LEU A 210 12.01 -3.51 -33.54
N VAL A 211 11.43 -2.87 -34.55
CA VAL A 211 11.51 -3.36 -35.94
C VAL A 211 12.95 -3.35 -36.45
N LYS A 212 13.63 -2.20 -36.38
CA LYS A 212 14.97 -2.03 -36.99
C LYS A 212 16.06 -2.81 -36.27
N LYS A 213 16.06 -2.81 -34.92
CA LYS A 213 17.16 -3.40 -34.13
C LYS A 213 16.94 -4.89 -33.84
N TYR A 214 15.70 -5.31 -33.69
CA TYR A 214 15.37 -6.66 -33.23
C TYR A 214 14.63 -7.50 -34.27
N ASN A 215 14.39 -6.95 -35.48
CA ASN A 215 13.57 -7.57 -36.52
C ASN A 215 12.21 -8.01 -35.97
N ALA A 216 11.61 -7.15 -35.14
CA ALA A 216 10.41 -7.49 -34.41
C ALA A 216 9.19 -7.54 -35.34
N THR A 217 8.37 -8.56 -35.14
CA THR A 217 7.07 -8.73 -35.81
C THR A 217 5.98 -8.94 -34.77
N SER A 218 4.76 -8.58 -35.14
CA SER A 218 3.56 -8.81 -34.32
C SER A 218 2.31 -8.76 -35.18
N GLU A 219 1.21 -9.22 -34.60
CA GLU A 219 -0.12 -9.21 -35.18
C GLU A 219 -1.06 -8.32 -34.35
N ARG A 220 -2.20 -7.98 -34.94
CA ARG A 220 -3.31 -7.32 -34.24
C ARG A 220 -3.83 -8.25 -33.13
N VAL A 221 -4.08 -7.69 -31.95
CA VAL A 221 -4.64 -8.46 -30.84
C VAL A 221 -6.15 -8.63 -30.99
N GLU A 222 -6.64 -9.84 -30.73
CA GLU A 222 -8.06 -10.15 -30.68
C GLU A 222 -8.76 -9.45 -29.49
N PHE A 223 -10.00 -8.96 -29.72
CA PHE A 223 -10.75 -8.21 -28.71
C PHE A 223 -10.91 -8.92 -27.37
N ARG A 224 -11.17 -10.23 -27.38
CA ARG A 224 -11.33 -11.01 -26.15
C ARG A 224 -10.08 -11.01 -25.27
N ARG A 225 -8.90 -10.99 -25.88
CA ARG A 225 -7.63 -10.96 -25.15
C ARG A 225 -7.42 -9.62 -24.48
N ILE A 226 -7.81 -8.54 -25.14
CA ILE A 226 -7.78 -7.19 -24.56
C ILE A 226 -8.61 -7.16 -23.27
N VAL A 227 -9.82 -7.76 -23.27
CA VAL A 227 -10.68 -7.84 -22.09
C VAL A 227 -9.98 -8.53 -20.92
N ARG A 228 -9.38 -9.70 -21.20
CA ARG A 228 -8.61 -10.45 -20.20
C ARG A 228 -7.42 -9.66 -19.67
N ILE A 229 -6.74 -8.89 -20.52
CA ILE A 229 -5.64 -8.04 -20.08
C ILE A 229 -6.13 -6.90 -19.18
N PHE A 230 -7.33 -6.36 -19.41
CA PHE A 230 -7.86 -5.29 -18.56
C PHE A 230 -8.15 -5.70 -17.12
N THR A 231 -8.58 -6.94 -16.87
CA THR A 231 -8.74 -7.43 -15.49
C THR A 231 -7.39 -7.55 -14.77
N ILE A 232 -6.31 -7.79 -15.51
CA ILE A 232 -4.95 -7.87 -14.98
C ILE A 232 -4.37 -6.48 -14.74
N LEU A 233 -4.66 -5.53 -15.65
CA LEU A 233 -4.25 -4.15 -15.50
C LEU A 233 -4.87 -3.48 -14.27
N ASP A 234 -6.13 -3.78 -13.92
CA ASP A 234 -6.76 -3.29 -12.68
C ASP A 234 -5.95 -3.69 -11.43
N GLU A 235 -5.57 -4.97 -11.35
CA GLU A 235 -4.76 -5.49 -10.26
C GLU A 235 -3.36 -4.87 -10.23
N PHE A 236 -2.70 -4.80 -11.38
CA PHE A 236 -1.40 -4.16 -11.54
C PHE A 236 -1.44 -2.69 -11.10
N PHE A 237 -2.39 -1.91 -11.58
CA PHE A 237 -2.48 -0.48 -11.25
C PHE A 237 -2.83 -0.23 -9.78
N SER A 238 -3.60 -1.13 -9.17
CA SER A 238 -3.94 -1.04 -7.75
C SER A 238 -2.74 -1.20 -6.81
N ALA A 239 -1.62 -1.74 -7.30
CA ALA A 239 -0.39 -1.93 -6.53
C ALA A 239 0.50 -0.67 -6.44
N TYR A 240 0.22 0.38 -7.21
CA TYR A 240 1.07 1.57 -7.29
C TYR A 240 0.31 2.87 -7.07
N PRO A 241 1.00 3.92 -6.57
CA PRO A 241 0.48 5.27 -6.60
C PRO A 241 0.11 5.70 -8.02
N LYS A 242 -1.08 6.29 -8.19
CA LYS A 242 -1.53 6.78 -9.50
C LYS A 242 -0.52 7.73 -10.14
N GLU A 243 0.03 8.67 -9.36
CA GLU A 243 1.00 9.63 -9.88
C GLU A 243 2.29 8.96 -10.34
N LEU A 244 2.71 7.87 -9.68
CA LEU A 244 3.84 7.07 -10.14
C LEU A 244 3.53 6.45 -11.50
N ILE A 245 2.38 5.81 -11.68
CA ILE A 245 1.96 5.25 -12.98
C ILE A 245 1.94 6.34 -14.06
N ARG A 246 1.27 7.46 -13.80
CA ARG A 246 1.11 8.58 -14.76
C ARG A 246 2.44 9.21 -15.19
N ASN A 247 3.40 9.29 -14.28
CA ASN A 247 4.71 9.88 -14.54
C ASN A 247 5.66 8.94 -15.29
N LYS A 248 5.45 7.63 -15.14
CA LYS A 248 6.35 6.58 -15.63
C LYS A 248 5.84 5.87 -16.88
N ILE A 249 4.53 5.88 -17.14
CA ILE A 249 3.92 5.30 -18.34
C ILE A 249 3.30 6.39 -19.20
N LYS A 250 3.60 6.38 -20.49
CA LYS A 250 2.97 7.20 -21.54
C LYS A 250 2.25 6.37 -22.57
N LYS A 251 2.71 5.15 -22.85
CA LYS A 251 2.06 4.25 -23.81
C LYS A 251 2.12 2.80 -23.34
N ILE A 252 1.05 2.06 -23.59
CA ILE A 252 1.01 0.60 -23.45
C ILE A 252 0.64 0.03 -24.82
N TYR A 253 1.46 -0.87 -25.34
CA TYR A 253 1.19 -1.54 -26.61
C TYR A 253 0.70 -2.96 -26.34
N LEU A 254 -0.53 -3.26 -26.75
CA LEU A 254 -1.09 -4.60 -26.74
C LEU A 254 -0.95 -5.17 -28.15
N VAL A 255 -0.20 -6.26 -28.27
CA VAL A 255 0.04 -6.93 -29.55
C VAL A 255 -0.17 -8.43 -29.40
N GLN A 256 -0.39 -9.13 -30.51
CA GLN A 256 -0.47 -10.58 -30.53
C GLN A 256 0.74 -11.16 -31.24
N ASN A 257 1.16 -12.35 -30.81
CA ASN A 257 2.24 -13.12 -31.44
C ASN A 257 3.55 -12.34 -31.63
N TYR A 258 3.87 -11.42 -30.71
CA TYR A 258 5.13 -10.67 -30.76
C TYR A 258 6.34 -11.62 -30.74
N LYS A 259 7.23 -11.41 -31.69
CA LYS A 259 8.48 -12.15 -31.86
C LYS A 259 9.58 -11.17 -32.26
N GLU A 260 10.78 -11.44 -31.76
CA GLU A 260 12.01 -10.79 -32.21
C GLU A 260 13.05 -11.85 -32.59
N LYS A 261 14.22 -11.43 -33.09
CA LYS A 261 15.33 -12.32 -33.50
C LYS A 261 15.70 -13.38 -32.43
N ARG A 262 15.45 -13.10 -31.15
CA ARG A 262 15.77 -13.99 -30.02
C ARG A 262 14.62 -14.91 -29.60
N GLY A 263 13.44 -14.77 -30.21
CA GLY A 263 12.25 -15.56 -29.90
C GLY A 263 11.06 -14.72 -29.47
N SER A 264 10.08 -15.37 -28.85
CA SER A 264 8.85 -14.72 -28.41
C SER A 264 8.94 -14.28 -26.95
N LEU A 265 8.79 -12.98 -26.70
CA LEU A 265 8.76 -12.38 -25.38
C LEU A 265 7.31 -12.13 -24.93
N LEU A 266 7.06 -12.14 -23.62
CA LEU A 266 5.75 -11.82 -23.05
C LEU A 266 5.56 -10.31 -22.87
N GLY A 267 6.65 -9.58 -22.62
CA GLY A 267 6.66 -8.13 -22.53
C GLY A 267 8.00 -7.55 -22.94
N VAL A 268 8.00 -6.24 -23.22
CA VAL A 268 9.21 -5.46 -23.50
C VAL A 268 9.04 -4.03 -23.00
N ALA A 269 9.91 -3.57 -22.11
CA ALA A 269 10.03 -2.18 -21.73
C ALA A 269 10.82 -1.35 -22.75
N LEU A 270 10.29 -0.18 -23.07
CA LEU A 270 10.87 0.83 -23.94
C LEU A 270 11.12 2.09 -23.10
N SER A 271 12.10 2.02 -22.21
CA SER A 271 12.25 3.01 -21.13
C SER A 271 12.45 4.45 -21.61
N HIS A 272 13.12 4.65 -22.74
CA HIS A 272 13.28 5.98 -23.36
C HIS A 272 11.94 6.60 -23.81
N GLU A 273 10.96 5.77 -24.13
CA GLU A 273 9.63 6.20 -24.56
C GLU A 273 8.59 6.16 -23.43
N LYS A 274 9.01 5.79 -22.21
CA LYS A 274 8.11 5.54 -21.06
C LYS A 274 6.96 4.62 -21.45
N SER A 275 7.26 3.54 -22.17
CA SER A 275 6.26 2.64 -22.69
C SER A 275 6.67 1.19 -22.49
N PHE A 276 5.70 0.30 -22.49
CA PHE A 276 5.98 -1.12 -22.60
C PHE A 276 4.97 -1.79 -23.52
N LEU A 277 5.40 -2.90 -24.09
CA LEU A 277 4.64 -3.77 -24.96
C LEU A 277 4.30 -5.06 -24.22
N ILE A 278 3.08 -5.56 -24.40
CA ILE A 278 2.59 -6.81 -23.83
C ILE A 278 2.09 -7.71 -24.95
N ASN A 279 2.63 -8.91 -25.00
CA ASN A 279 2.29 -9.94 -25.97
C ASN A 279 1.08 -10.76 -25.50
N CYS A 280 -0.08 -10.42 -26.02
CA CYS A 280 -1.36 -11.09 -25.83
C CYS A 280 -1.40 -12.38 -26.69
N LYS A 281 -0.50 -13.33 -26.43
CA LYS A 281 -0.29 -14.56 -27.22
C LYS A 281 -1.58 -15.29 -27.54
N ALA A 282 -1.68 -15.82 -28.78
CA ALA A 282 -2.86 -16.48 -29.33
C ALA A 282 -3.21 -17.83 -28.64
N ASN A 283 -2.23 -18.72 -28.47
CA ASN A 283 -2.49 -20.13 -28.22
C ASN A 283 -1.70 -20.71 -27.04
N THR A 284 -1.82 -20.10 -25.87
CA THR A 284 -1.25 -20.68 -24.66
C THR A 284 -2.31 -20.79 -23.58
N TYR A 285 -3.05 -21.90 -23.60
CA TYR A 285 -3.75 -22.44 -22.42
C TYR A 285 -2.83 -22.52 -21.18
N SER A 286 -1.51 -22.48 -21.37
CA SER A 286 -0.50 -22.47 -20.30
C SER A 286 -0.25 -21.12 -19.64
N LEU A 287 -0.54 -19.99 -20.29
CA LEU A 287 -0.29 -18.68 -19.66
C LEU A 287 -1.44 -18.30 -18.75
N ARG A 288 -1.13 -18.24 -17.46
CA ARG A 288 -2.07 -17.88 -16.39
C ARG A 288 -2.10 -16.37 -16.22
N LYS A 289 -3.15 -15.88 -15.56
CA LYS A 289 -3.26 -14.48 -15.09
C LYS A 289 -1.97 -14.00 -14.41
N SER A 290 -1.39 -14.86 -13.58
CA SER A 290 -0.14 -14.59 -12.86
C SER A 290 1.06 -14.29 -13.76
N ASP A 291 1.14 -14.90 -14.94
CA ASP A 291 2.29 -14.74 -15.82
C ASP A 291 2.30 -13.34 -16.45
N TYR A 292 1.13 -12.85 -16.86
CA TYR A 292 0.96 -11.46 -17.30
C TYR A 292 1.21 -10.47 -16.17
N LEU A 293 0.68 -10.74 -14.97
CA LEU A 293 0.88 -9.84 -13.83
C LEU A 293 2.37 -9.72 -13.48
N LEU A 294 3.10 -10.84 -13.44
CA LEU A 294 4.56 -10.85 -13.29
C LEU A 294 5.24 -10.00 -14.36
N THR A 295 4.87 -10.18 -15.63
CA THR A 295 5.41 -9.36 -16.74
C THR A 295 5.10 -7.88 -16.58
N PHE A 296 3.89 -7.49 -16.18
CA PHE A 296 3.57 -6.07 -15.94
C PHE A 296 4.47 -5.46 -14.87
N HIS A 297 4.62 -6.11 -13.71
CA HIS A 297 5.50 -5.62 -12.65
C HIS A 297 6.98 -5.63 -13.04
N HIS A 298 7.39 -6.59 -13.88
CA HIS A 298 8.74 -6.67 -14.43
C HIS A 298 9.04 -5.49 -15.36
N GLU A 299 8.23 -5.31 -16.41
CA GLU A 299 8.44 -4.23 -17.38
C GLU A 299 8.27 -2.85 -16.76
N PHE A 300 7.35 -2.71 -15.82
CA PHE A 300 7.17 -1.44 -15.13
C PHE A 300 8.35 -1.11 -14.22
N ASN A 301 8.98 -2.10 -13.58
CA ASN A 301 10.21 -1.88 -12.82
C ASN A 301 11.32 -1.34 -13.73
N HIS A 302 11.48 -1.84 -14.96
CA HIS A 302 12.43 -1.29 -15.93
C HIS A 302 12.18 0.20 -16.23
N LEU A 303 10.91 0.62 -16.34
CA LEU A 303 10.55 2.04 -16.54
C LEU A 303 10.88 2.90 -15.32
N ILE A 304 10.56 2.41 -14.12
CA ILE A 304 10.87 3.10 -12.86
C ILE A 304 12.38 3.22 -12.71
N TYR A 305 13.11 2.11 -12.76
CA TYR A 305 14.55 2.08 -12.56
C TYR A 305 15.28 2.98 -13.56
N TYR A 306 14.90 2.96 -14.84
CA TYR A 306 15.51 3.84 -15.84
C TYR A 306 15.44 5.32 -15.46
N SER A 307 14.32 5.76 -14.86
CA SER A 307 14.11 7.16 -14.49
C SER A 307 14.48 7.51 -13.04
N GLU A 308 14.64 6.52 -12.17
CA GLU A 308 14.89 6.69 -10.72
C GLU A 308 16.17 5.96 -10.26
N SER A 309 17.05 5.58 -11.17
CA SER A 309 18.26 4.80 -10.84
C SER A 309 19.21 5.51 -9.87
N SER A 310 19.22 6.84 -9.85
CA SER A 310 20.03 7.64 -8.93
C SER A 310 19.59 7.49 -7.48
N SER A 311 18.29 7.31 -7.23
CA SER A 311 17.72 7.13 -5.87
C SER A 311 17.72 5.68 -5.40
N PHE A 312 17.96 4.72 -6.31
CA PHE A 312 17.95 3.29 -5.99
C PHE A 312 19.06 2.90 -5.02
N GLY A 313 20.28 3.43 -5.17
CA GLY A 313 21.43 2.95 -4.38
C GLY A 313 22.13 1.75 -5.01
N LYS A 314 22.38 1.80 -6.33
CA LYS A 314 23.04 0.73 -7.12
C LYS A 314 24.28 0.12 -6.47
N LYS A 315 25.14 0.93 -5.83
CA LYS A 315 26.36 0.43 -5.18
C LYS A 315 26.06 -0.53 -4.03
N ASP A 316 25.00 -0.27 -3.27
CA ASP A 316 24.62 -1.09 -2.13
C ASP A 316 23.99 -2.41 -2.59
N TRP A 317 23.16 -2.38 -3.64
CA TRP A 317 22.67 -3.61 -4.27
C TRP A 317 23.82 -4.51 -4.76
N LEU A 318 24.82 -3.94 -5.42
CA LEU A 318 25.97 -4.69 -5.94
C LEU A 318 26.79 -5.35 -4.82
N LYS A 319 26.97 -4.67 -3.69
CA LYS A 319 27.66 -5.24 -2.51
C LYS A 319 26.92 -6.43 -1.89
N MET A 320 25.64 -6.64 -2.21
CA MET A 320 24.86 -7.78 -1.71
C MET A 320 25.08 -9.05 -2.55
N ASN A 321 25.67 -8.93 -3.74
CA ASN A 321 26.07 -10.08 -4.56
C ASN A 321 27.34 -10.75 -3.99
N PRO A 322 27.62 -12.01 -4.35
CA PRO A 322 28.90 -12.64 -4.04
C PRO A 322 30.08 -11.80 -4.56
N GLN A 323 31.20 -11.78 -3.82
CA GLN A 323 32.35 -10.93 -4.13
C GLN A 323 32.91 -11.17 -5.54
N ASP A 324 32.92 -12.42 -5.99
CA ASP A 324 33.43 -12.81 -7.32
C ASP A 324 32.36 -12.79 -8.41
N PHE A 325 31.14 -12.33 -8.09
CA PHE A 325 30.06 -12.26 -9.06
C PHE A 325 30.12 -10.97 -9.89
N SER A 326 29.98 -11.13 -11.20
CA SER A 326 29.71 -10.03 -12.12
C SER A 326 28.52 -10.39 -13.02
N TYR A 327 27.66 -9.40 -13.31
CA TYR A 327 26.60 -9.60 -14.29
C TYR A 327 27.22 -9.75 -15.68
N GLN A 328 26.86 -10.81 -16.39
CA GLN A 328 27.31 -11.02 -17.77
C GLN A 328 26.10 -11.14 -18.69
N LYS A 329 26.17 -10.49 -19.85
CA LYS A 329 25.14 -10.62 -20.88
C LYS A 329 25.08 -12.08 -21.31
N GLU A 330 23.87 -12.65 -21.32
CA GLU A 330 23.66 -14.08 -21.59
C GLU A 330 24.25 -15.05 -20.53
N ALA A 331 24.62 -14.57 -19.35
CA ALA A 331 25.04 -15.42 -18.22
C ALA A 331 24.05 -16.54 -17.94
N TRP A 332 22.74 -16.29 -18.15
CA TRP A 332 21.70 -17.31 -18.04
C TRP A 332 21.95 -18.53 -18.92
N LYS A 333 22.78 -18.49 -19.97
CA LYS A 333 23.19 -19.70 -20.70
C LYS A 333 24.22 -20.52 -19.92
N ASN A 334 25.19 -19.84 -19.30
CA ASN A 334 26.30 -20.44 -18.53
C ASN A 334 25.84 -20.98 -17.16
N TYR A 335 24.86 -20.34 -16.53
CA TYR A 335 24.25 -20.82 -15.28
C TYR A 335 23.20 -21.93 -15.50
N SER A 336 23.16 -22.57 -16.69
CA SER A 336 22.19 -23.65 -17.00
C SER A 336 22.30 -24.87 -16.09
N ILE A 337 23.47 -25.10 -15.52
CA ILE A 337 23.76 -26.23 -14.64
C ILE A 337 23.55 -25.85 -13.16
N THR A 338 23.45 -24.56 -12.85
CA THR A 338 23.30 -24.09 -11.46
C THR A 338 21.89 -24.33 -10.96
N SER A 339 21.77 -25.05 -9.84
CA SER A 339 20.48 -25.29 -9.19
C SER A 339 19.83 -23.98 -8.71
N GLN A 340 18.50 -23.94 -8.71
CA GLN A 340 17.75 -22.79 -8.21
C GLN A 340 18.07 -22.48 -6.74
N GLU A 341 18.36 -23.51 -5.94
CA GLU A 341 18.80 -23.34 -4.55
C GLU A 341 20.14 -22.58 -4.48
N LYS A 342 21.12 -22.96 -5.31
CA LYS A 342 22.41 -22.27 -5.35
C LYS A 342 22.27 -20.81 -5.81
N LEU A 343 21.39 -20.55 -6.78
CA LEU A 343 21.06 -19.18 -7.19
C LEU A 343 20.45 -18.38 -6.04
N ASN A 344 19.57 -18.99 -5.25
CA ASN A 344 18.97 -18.33 -4.10
C ASN A 344 20.00 -18.04 -3.00
N GLU A 345 20.93 -18.98 -2.73
CA GLU A 345 22.07 -18.77 -1.82
C GLU A 345 22.92 -17.58 -2.26
N MET A 346 23.14 -17.42 -3.56
CA MET A 346 23.85 -16.29 -4.16
C MET A 346 23.04 -14.98 -4.15
N GLY A 347 21.79 -14.99 -3.70
CA GLY A 347 20.95 -13.80 -3.62
C GLY A 347 20.19 -13.46 -4.91
N PHE A 348 19.92 -14.43 -5.79
CA PHE A 348 19.12 -14.25 -7.01
C PHE A 348 17.80 -15.02 -6.91
N ILE A 349 16.68 -14.37 -7.24
CA ILE A 349 15.35 -15.02 -7.22
C ILE A 349 15.24 -16.14 -8.26
N ARG A 350 15.83 -15.93 -9.44
CA ARG A 350 15.84 -16.89 -10.53
C ARG A 350 17.00 -16.60 -11.47
N LYS A 351 17.31 -17.60 -12.29
CA LYS A 351 18.38 -17.58 -13.27
C LYS A 351 18.40 -16.34 -14.15
N TYR A 352 17.24 -15.81 -14.56
CA TYR A 352 17.19 -14.62 -15.40
C TYR A 352 17.82 -13.38 -14.72
N GLY A 353 17.72 -13.25 -13.40
CA GLY A 353 18.30 -12.12 -12.67
C GLY A 353 19.84 -12.05 -12.74
N VAL A 354 20.53 -13.13 -13.09
CA VAL A 354 22.00 -13.12 -13.20
C VAL A 354 22.51 -12.42 -14.48
N SER A 355 21.63 -12.14 -15.44
CA SER A 355 22.07 -11.61 -16.74
C SER A 355 22.36 -10.12 -16.76
N ALA A 356 21.71 -9.33 -15.92
CA ALA A 356 21.98 -7.92 -15.75
C ALA A 356 21.39 -7.42 -14.43
N LEU A 357 21.96 -6.33 -13.91
CA LEU A 357 21.44 -5.66 -12.72
C LEU A 357 19.95 -5.32 -12.85
N VAL A 358 19.54 -4.79 -14.00
CA VAL A 358 18.13 -4.39 -14.23
C VAL A 358 17.20 -5.60 -14.21
N GLU A 359 17.63 -6.75 -14.73
CA GLU A 359 16.84 -7.98 -14.68
C GLU A 359 16.76 -8.54 -13.26
N ASP A 360 17.85 -8.45 -12.50
CA ASP A 360 17.84 -8.84 -11.08
C ASP A 360 16.76 -8.06 -10.31
N ILE A 361 16.82 -6.73 -10.38
CA ILE A 361 15.87 -5.84 -9.71
C ILE A 361 14.43 -6.12 -10.17
N ALA A 362 14.22 -6.28 -11.49
CA ALA A 362 12.89 -6.55 -12.03
C ALA A 362 12.35 -7.93 -11.59
N THR A 363 13.20 -8.95 -11.46
CA THR A 363 12.79 -10.27 -10.93
C THR A 363 12.43 -10.24 -9.44
N PHE A 364 13.11 -9.42 -8.65
CA PHE A 364 12.71 -9.15 -7.27
C PHE A 364 11.37 -8.41 -7.22
N SER A 365 11.19 -7.37 -8.06
CA SER A 365 9.94 -6.59 -8.15
C SER A 365 8.74 -7.47 -8.46
N GLU A 366 8.77 -8.24 -9.56
CA GLU A 366 7.63 -9.10 -9.91
C GLU A 366 7.31 -10.12 -8.81
N THR A 367 8.31 -10.61 -8.09
CA THR A 367 8.12 -11.60 -7.02
C THR A 367 7.54 -10.95 -5.77
N LEU A 368 7.97 -9.72 -5.48
CA LEU A 368 7.46 -8.91 -4.36
C LEU A 368 5.95 -8.66 -4.52
N PHE A 369 5.51 -8.25 -5.72
CA PHE A 369 4.11 -7.92 -5.98
C PHE A 369 3.22 -9.13 -6.24
N CYS A 370 3.70 -10.17 -6.93
CA CYS A 370 2.84 -11.29 -7.35
C CYS A 370 2.99 -12.56 -6.51
N ARG A 371 4.08 -12.70 -5.76
CA ARG A 371 4.48 -13.95 -5.10
C ARG A 371 5.07 -13.68 -3.70
N THR A 372 4.46 -12.76 -2.97
CA THR A 372 4.97 -12.26 -1.67
C THR A 372 5.25 -13.40 -0.68
N GLU A 373 4.35 -14.39 -0.56
CA GLU A 373 4.57 -15.53 0.33
C GLU A 373 5.82 -16.35 -0.04
N LYS A 374 6.05 -16.57 -1.34
CA LYS A 374 7.26 -17.24 -1.83
C LYS A 374 8.49 -16.40 -1.51
N LEU A 375 8.42 -15.08 -1.69
CA LEU A 375 9.52 -14.18 -1.38
C LEU A 375 9.85 -14.19 0.12
N ILE A 376 8.84 -14.18 1.00
CA ILE A 376 8.99 -14.29 2.45
C ILE A 376 9.72 -15.58 2.82
N LYS A 377 9.30 -16.73 2.26
CA LYS A 377 9.97 -18.03 2.47
C LYS A 377 11.45 -17.97 2.04
N LEU A 378 11.75 -17.34 0.90
CA LEU A 378 13.11 -17.15 0.44
C LEU A 378 13.93 -16.22 1.35
N CYS A 379 13.33 -15.13 1.85
CA CYS A 379 13.99 -14.20 2.77
C CYS A 379 14.34 -14.85 4.11
N LYS A 380 13.47 -15.73 4.63
CA LYS A 380 13.73 -16.50 5.87
C LYS A 380 14.90 -17.46 5.71
N LYS A 381 15.08 -18.03 4.51
CA LYS A 381 16.14 -19.01 4.23
C LYS A 381 17.46 -18.37 3.78
N HIS A 382 17.41 -17.30 2.99
CA HIS A 382 18.58 -16.72 2.31
C HIS A 382 18.79 -15.25 2.66
N LYS A 383 19.82 -14.96 3.48
CA LYS A 383 20.14 -13.60 3.95
C LYS A 383 20.36 -12.59 2.82
N ALA A 384 20.97 -13.01 1.70
CA ALA A 384 21.23 -12.13 0.56
C ALA A 384 19.92 -11.69 -0.13
N ILE A 385 18.97 -12.61 -0.31
CA ILE A 385 17.62 -12.29 -0.82
C ILE A 385 16.93 -11.32 0.13
N LYS A 386 16.95 -11.58 1.45
CA LYS A 386 16.34 -10.69 2.44
C LYS A 386 16.87 -9.26 2.33
N ARG A 387 18.19 -9.06 2.26
CA ARG A 387 18.79 -7.71 2.13
C ARG A 387 18.33 -7.00 0.86
N LYS A 388 18.35 -7.69 -0.29
CA LYS A 388 17.88 -7.13 -1.57
C LYS A 388 16.39 -6.77 -1.52
N THR A 389 15.57 -7.63 -0.93
CA THR A 389 14.13 -7.38 -0.76
C THR A 389 13.87 -6.15 0.10
N MET A 390 14.54 -6.00 1.25
CA MET A 390 14.38 -4.82 2.10
C MET A 390 14.82 -3.55 1.38
N HIS A 391 15.96 -3.58 0.68
CA HIS A 391 16.42 -2.45 -0.11
C HIS A 391 15.42 -2.06 -1.21
N LEU A 392 14.81 -3.04 -1.88
CA LEU A 392 13.79 -2.80 -2.89
C LEU A 392 12.51 -2.20 -2.30
N ILE A 393 12.07 -2.68 -1.13
CA ILE A 393 10.93 -2.14 -0.40
C ILE A 393 11.19 -0.67 -0.02
N GLU A 394 12.32 -0.37 0.60
CA GLU A 394 12.70 0.99 1.00
C GLU A 394 12.72 1.95 -0.21
N TRP A 395 13.21 1.49 -1.36
CA TRP A 395 13.17 2.29 -2.58
C TRP A 395 11.74 2.54 -3.08
N TYR A 396 10.89 1.51 -3.09
CA TYR A 396 9.49 1.65 -3.48
C TYR A 396 8.68 2.54 -2.52
N GLU A 397 8.94 2.48 -1.23
CA GLU A 397 8.32 3.35 -0.22
C GLU A 397 8.69 4.82 -0.44
N LYS A 398 9.94 5.12 -0.82
CA LYS A 398 10.37 6.48 -1.24
C LYS A 398 9.62 6.96 -2.49
N LEU A 399 9.17 6.05 -3.34
CA LEU A 399 8.31 6.33 -4.50
C LEU A 399 6.82 6.40 -4.14
N GLY A 400 6.48 6.23 -2.86
CA GLY A 400 5.12 6.31 -2.33
C GLY A 400 4.33 5.01 -2.41
N VAL A 401 4.96 3.88 -2.78
CA VAL A 401 4.28 2.57 -2.79
C VAL A 401 4.08 2.10 -1.35
N GLU A 402 2.84 1.75 -1.01
CA GLU A 402 2.49 1.23 0.30
C GLU A 402 2.40 -0.30 0.27
N PHE A 403 3.15 -0.96 1.13
CA PHE A 403 3.07 -2.41 1.32
C PHE A 403 2.22 -2.75 2.54
N LYS A 404 1.43 -3.82 2.45
CA LYS A 404 0.50 -4.24 3.52
C LYS A 404 1.11 -5.21 4.54
N PHE A 405 2.38 -5.57 4.38
CA PHE A 405 3.08 -6.49 5.29
C PHE A 405 3.86 -5.70 6.34
N THR A 406 3.96 -6.23 7.57
CA THR A 406 4.74 -5.59 8.65
C THR A 406 6.19 -6.05 8.60
N ASN A 407 7.09 -5.31 9.24
CA ASN A 407 8.50 -5.72 9.39
C ASN A 407 8.62 -7.11 10.04
N ASP A 408 7.74 -7.43 10.97
CA ASP A 408 7.66 -8.74 11.64
C ASP A 408 7.36 -9.88 10.67
N THR A 409 6.80 -9.59 9.49
CA THR A 409 6.53 -10.61 8.48
C THR A 409 7.83 -11.14 7.83
N TRP A 410 8.90 -10.33 7.84
CA TRP A 410 10.19 -10.64 7.21
C TRP A 410 11.24 -11.14 8.20
N ILE A 411 10.98 -11.00 9.50
CA ILE A 411 11.76 -11.58 10.60
C ILE A 411 11.34 -13.05 10.76
#